data_AF-W1VI63-F1
#
_entry.id   AF-W1VI63-F1
#
_cell.length_a   1.000
_cell.length_b   1.000
_cell.length_c   1.000
_cell.angle_alpha   90.00
_cell.angle_beta   90.00
_cell.angle_gamma   90.00
#
_symmetry.space_group_name_H-M   'P 1'
#
loop_
_entity.id
_entity.type
_entity.pdbx_description
1 polymer ?
#
loop_
_entity_poly.entity_id
_entity_poly.type
_entity_poly.pdbx_seq_one_letter_code
_entity_poly.pdbx_strand_id
1 'polypeptide(L)' 'EVPLPQPGPGQVRLRVRACGLNPVDWKVARGGHASWTWPHVLGLDIAGVIDAFGPGAAELRPCPAPERRLSRPWTASI' A
#
# COMPACT_ATOMS: atom_id res chain seq x y z
N GLU A 1 -8.83 -16.57 6.85
CA GLU A 1 -7.83 -16.21 5.83
C GLU A 1 -8.52 -15.44 4.72
N VAL A 2 -7.86 -14.44 4.13
CA VAL A 2 -8.44 -13.65 3.01
C VAL A 2 -7.91 -14.24 1.70
N PRO A 3 -8.77 -14.49 0.69
CA PRO A 3 -8.31 -14.95 -0.60
C PRO A 3 -7.28 -14.01 -1.22
N LEU A 4 -6.30 -14.56 -1.93
CA LEU A 4 -5.32 -13.74 -2.64
C LEU A 4 -6.04 -12.88 -3.70
N PRO A 5 -6.01 -11.53 -3.60
CA PRO A 5 -6.72 -10.68 -4.54
C PRO A 5 -6.11 -10.79 -5.94
N GLN A 6 -6.94 -10.68 -6.97
CA GLN A 6 -6.46 -10.55 -8.35
C GLN A 6 -6.63 -9.11 -8.80
N PRO A 7 -5.57 -8.46 -9.32
CA PRO A 7 -5.67 -7.07 -9.75
C PRO A 7 -6.55 -6.94 -11.00
N GLY A 8 -7.53 -6.04 -10.95
CA GLY A 8 -8.34 -5.65 -12.11
C GLY A 8 -7.60 -4.66 -13.03
N PRO A 9 -8.27 -4.16 -14.09
CA PRO A 9 -7.68 -3.19 -15.01
C PRO A 9 -7.14 -1.95 -14.28
N GLY A 10 -5.92 -1.54 -14.62
CA GLY A 10 -5.23 -0.39 -13.99
C GLY A 10 -4.77 -0.63 -12.54
N GLN A 11 -4.97 -1.82 -11.98
CA GLN A 11 -4.55 -2.16 -10.62
C GLN A 11 -3.25 -2.97 -10.61
N VAL A 12 -2.52 -2.88 -9.50
CA VAL A 12 -1.40 -3.76 -9.18
C VAL A 12 -1.67 -4.47 -7.86
N ARG A 13 -1.11 -5.67 -7.70
CA ARG A 13 -1.07 -6.33 -6.40
C ARG A 13 0.30 -6.10 -5.77
N LEU A 14 0.28 -5.62 -4.54
CA LEU A 14 1.47 -5.43 -3.73
C LEU A 14 1.59 -6.54 -2.70
N ARG A 15 2.72 -7.24 -2.69
CA ARG A 15 3.12 -8.07 -1.55
C ARG A 15 3.72 -7.17 -0.48
N VAL A 16 2.90 -6.84 0.52
CA VAL A 16 3.28 -6.00 1.65
C VAL A 16 4.44 -6.65 2.43
N ARG A 17 5.46 -5.84 2.77
CA ARG A 17 6.64 -6.26 3.55
C ARG A 17 6.77 -5.48 4.85
N ALA A 18 6.27 -4.25 4.89
CA ALA A 18 6.14 -3.43 6.08
C ALA A 18 4.83 -2.64 6.04
N CYS A 19 4.27 -2.36 7.20
CA CYS A 19 3.11 -1.48 7.40
C CYS A 19 3.41 -0.56 8.58
N GLY A 20 3.17 0.73 8.41
CA GLY A 20 3.16 1.69 9.51
C GLY A 20 1.87 1.57 10.31
N LEU A 21 1.95 1.76 11.62
CA LEU A 21 0.76 1.92 12.46
C LEU A 21 0.71 3.37 12.93
N ASN A 22 -0.36 4.07 12.54
CA ASN A 22 -0.55 5.48 12.77
C ASN A 22 -1.77 5.73 13.67
N PRO A 23 -1.86 6.90 14.34
CA PRO A 23 -3.04 7.24 15.13
C PRO A 23 -4.35 7.27 14.32
N VAL A 24 -4.29 7.45 13.00
CA VAL A 24 -5.49 7.39 12.15
C VAL A 24 -6.11 6.00 12.13
N ASP A 25 -5.29 4.93 12.17
CA ASP A 25 -5.78 3.56 12.01
C ASP A 25 -6.78 3.17 13.11
N TRP A 26 -6.47 3.47 14.38
CA TRP A 26 -7.40 3.17 15.47
C TRP A 26 -8.64 4.07 15.45
N LYS A 27 -8.49 5.33 14.99
CA LYS A 27 -9.61 6.28 14.90
C LYS A 27 -10.61 5.81 13.85
N VAL A 28 -10.15 5.39 12.67
CA VAL A 28 -11.05 4.88 11.61
C VAL A 28 -11.55 3.46 11.90
N ALA A 29 -10.77 2.63 12.59
CA ALA A 29 -11.23 1.32 13.04
C ALA A 29 -12.43 1.44 14.01
N ARG A 30 -12.38 2.43 14.91
CA ARG A 30 -13.43 2.66 15.90
C ARG A 30 -14.57 3.53 15.39
N GLY A 31 -14.26 4.59 14.65
CA GLY A 31 -15.21 5.58 14.17
C GLY A 31 -15.84 5.25 12.81
N GLY A 32 -15.29 4.25 12.11
CA GLY A 32 -15.69 3.93 10.74
C GLY A 32 -15.20 4.95 9.72
N HIS A 33 -15.48 4.66 8.46
CA HIS A 33 -15.26 5.56 7.34
C HIS A 33 -16.43 5.39 6.38
N ALA A 34 -16.98 6.49 5.86
CA ALA A 34 -18.23 6.47 5.09
C ALA A 34 -18.16 5.59 3.83
N SER A 35 -16.96 5.40 3.28
CA SER A 35 -16.71 4.57 2.10
C SER A 35 -16.38 3.11 2.40
N TRP A 36 -16.41 2.68 3.68
CA TRP A 36 -15.98 1.33 4.08
C TRP A 36 -17.15 0.47 4.51
N THR A 37 -17.08 -0.80 4.14
CA THR A 37 -17.99 -1.85 4.60
C THR A 37 -17.21 -2.83 5.46
N TRP A 38 -17.78 -3.22 6.60
CA TRP A 38 -17.16 -4.19 7.50
C TRP A 38 -17.55 -5.63 7.13
N PRO A 39 -16.63 -6.61 7.25
CA PRO A 39 -15.24 -6.48 7.72
C PRO A 39 -14.32 -5.80 6.69
N HIS A 40 -13.46 -4.88 7.16
CA HIS A 40 -12.52 -4.12 6.33
C HIS A 40 -11.07 -4.43 6.71
N VAL A 41 -10.17 -4.46 5.72
CA VAL A 41 -8.72 -4.61 5.95
C VAL A 41 -8.11 -3.22 6.14
N LEU A 42 -7.58 -2.95 7.33
CA LEU A 42 -6.93 -1.68 7.68
C LEU A 42 -5.48 -1.63 7.18
N GLY A 43 -4.90 -0.42 7.24
CA GLY A 43 -3.52 -0.15 6.82
C GLY A 43 -3.47 0.93 5.75
N LEU A 44 -3.14 2.15 6.17
CA LEU A 44 -3.06 3.32 5.30
C LEU A 44 -1.64 3.65 4.83
N ASP A 45 -0.63 3.04 5.45
CA ASP A 45 0.79 3.27 5.17
C ASP A 45 1.52 1.93 5.05
N ILE A 46 1.94 1.57 3.83
CA ILE A 46 2.52 0.27 3.50
C ILE A 46 3.69 0.39 2.53
N ALA A 47 4.64 -0.53 2.66
CA ALA A 47 5.74 -0.72 1.72
C ALA A 47 5.88 -2.20 1.34
N GLY A 48 6.18 -2.46 0.07
CA GLY A 48 6.23 -3.82 -0.46
C GLY A 48 6.77 -3.90 -1.88
N VAL A 49 6.55 -5.04 -2.51
CA VAL A 49 6.95 -5.31 -3.90
C VAL A 49 5.71 -5.61 -4.71
N ILE A 50 5.58 -5.01 -5.89
CA ILE A 50 4.51 -5.36 -6.83
C ILE A 50 4.77 -6.78 -7.33
N ASP A 51 3.80 -7.67 -7.17
CA ASP A 51 3.94 -9.09 -7.55
C ASP A 51 2.95 -9.55 -8.63
N ALA A 52 1.98 -8.71 -9.00
CA ALA A 52 1.12 -8.91 -10.16
C ALA A 52 0.58 -7.58 -10.71
N PHE A 53 0.31 -7.56 -12.01
CA PHE A 53 -0.25 -6.43 -12.73
C PHE A 53 -1.58 -6.85 -13.36
N GLY A 54 -2.61 -6.02 -13.19
CA GLY A 54 -3.83 -6.15 -13.98
C GLY A 54 -3.65 -5.57 -15.39
N PRO A 55 -4.63 -5.77 -16.29
CA PRO A 55 -4.58 -5.24 -17.64
C PRO A 55 -4.31 -3.72 -17.67
N GLY A 56 -3.32 -3.29 -18.46
CA GLY A 56 -2.97 -1.86 -18.61
C GLY A 56 -2.18 -1.24 -17.44
N ALA A 57 -1.82 -2.00 -16.40
CA ALA A 57 -1.11 -1.45 -15.24
C ALA A 57 0.41 -1.26 -15.44
N ALA A 58 0.98 -1.80 -16.53
CA ALA A 58 2.43 -1.76 -16.80
C ALA A 58 2.98 -0.37 -17.16
N GLU A 59 2.12 0.63 -17.34
CA GLU A 59 2.53 2.03 -17.59
C GLU A 59 2.98 2.76 -16.32
N LEU A 60 2.77 2.19 -15.13
CA LEU A 60 3.41 2.67 -13.91
C LEU A 60 4.92 2.44 -14.03
N ARG A 61 5.64 3.42 -14.57
CA ARG A 61 7.11 3.40 -14.58
C ARG A 61 7.57 3.12 -13.14
N PRO A 62 8.35 2.06 -12.89
CA PRO A 62 9.00 1.91 -11.61
C PRO A 62 9.73 3.22 -11.31
N CYS A 63 9.58 3.76 -10.10
CA CYS A 63 10.56 4.72 -9.62
C CYS A 63 11.92 4.02 -9.80
N PRO A 64 12.85 4.55 -10.62
CA PRO A 64 14.12 3.88 -10.83
C PRO A 64 14.69 3.59 -9.44
N ALA A 65 14.99 2.31 -9.19
CA ALA A 65 15.58 1.91 -7.92
C ALA A 65 16.75 2.86 -7.68
N PRO A 66 16.85 3.51 -6.51
CA PRO A 66 17.94 4.45 -6.29
C PRO A 66 19.23 3.64 -6.43
N GLU A 67 19.99 3.89 -7.50
CA GLU A 67 21.23 3.17 -7.85
C GLU A 67 22.28 3.29 -6.74
N ARG A 68 22.02 4.16 -5.76
CA ARG A 68 22.70 4.27 -4.47
C ARG A 68 21.69 4.22 -3.33
N ARG A 69 22.04 3.50 -2.27
CA ARG A 69 21.51 3.76 -0.92
C ARG A 69 21.55 5.28 -0.70
N LEU A 70 20.37 5.89 -0.54
CA LEU A 70 20.25 7.31 -0.26
C LEU A 70 20.96 7.56 1.09
N SER A 71 22.16 8.15 1.04
CA SER A 71 23.00 8.42 2.21
C SER A 71 22.50 9.60 3.04
N ARG A 72 21.40 10.24 2.62
CA ARG A 72 20.75 11.31 3.37
C ARG A 72 19.57 10.72 4.14
N PRO A 73 19.46 10.96 5.46
CA PRO A 73 18.28 10.55 6.19
C PRO A 73 17.06 11.23 5.58
N TRP A 74 16.07 10.43 5.19
CA TRP A 74 14.75 10.93 4.84
C TRP A 74 14.07 11.28 6.16
N THR A 75 13.98 12.58 6.47
CA THR A 75 13.06 13.04 7.51
C THR A 75 11.69 13.13 6.87
N ALA A 76 10.89 12.08 7.00
CA ALA A 76 9.45 12.19 6.83
C ALA A 76 8.92 12.88 8.09
N SER A 77 8.72 14.19 8.03
CA SER A 77 7.93 14.88 9.05
C SER A 77 6.47 14.53 8.81
N ILE A 78 5.93 13.69 9.69
CA ILE A 78 4.48 13.48 9.89
C ILE A 78 3.89 14.66 10.67
#